data_AF-A0A1D6NTY1-F1
#
_entry.id   AF-A0A1D6NTY1-F1
#
_cell.length_a   1.000
_cell.length_b   1.000
_cell.length_c   1.000
_cell.angle_alpha   90.00
_cell.angle_beta   90.00
_cell.angle_gamma   90.00
#
_symmetry.space_group_name_H-M   'P 1'
#
loop_
_entity.id
_entity.type
_entity.pdbx_description
1 polymer ?
#
loop_
_entity_poly.entity_id
_entity_poly.type
_entity_poly.pdbx_seq_one_letter_code
_entity_poly.pdbx_strand_id
1 'polypeptide(L)' 'MLNGRALATDAAGNIPALEAVEVDAARPIAVTPYSIVFARVPHFSAPACRVDR' A
#
# COMPACT_ATOMS: atom_id res chain seq x y z
N MET A 1 11.45 3.23 -3.22
CA MET A 1 10.94 3.83 -1.96
C MET A 1 9.54 3.34 -1.70
N LEU A 2 9.13 3.28 -0.44
CA LEU A 2 7.76 3.11 0.01
C LEU A 2 7.40 4.33 0.87
N ASN A 3 6.40 5.10 0.46
CA ASN A 3 5.85 6.20 1.25
C ASN A 3 6.90 7.18 1.82
N GLY A 4 7.87 7.61 1.01
CA GLY A 4 8.92 8.53 1.48
C GLY A 4 10.15 7.85 2.09
N ARG A 5 10.15 6.52 2.27
CA ARG A 5 11.24 5.77 2.92
C ARG A 5 11.93 4.80 1.96
N ALA A 6 13.24 4.64 2.11
CA ALA A 6 14.00 3.66 1.34
C ALA A 6 13.55 2.23 1.71
N LEU A 7 13.32 1.40 0.71
CA LEU A 7 13.14 -0.04 0.91
C LEU A 7 14.52 -0.67 0.81
N ALA A 8 15.10 -0.99 1.95
CA ALA A 8 16.40 -1.64 2.05
C ALA A 8 16.32 -2.75 3.08
N THR A 9 17.04 -3.84 2.83
CA THR A 9 17.23 -4.88 3.83
C THR A 9 18.11 -4.36 4.96
N ASP A 10 17.96 -4.94 6.14
CA ASP A 10 18.93 -4.70 7.22
C ASP A 10 20.27 -5.40 6.94
N ALA A 11 21.23 -5.25 7.85
CA ALA A 11 22.56 -5.86 7.72
C ALA A 11 22.53 -7.40 7.73
N ALA A 12 21.47 -8.01 8.26
CA ALA A 12 21.26 -9.45 8.25
C ALA A 12 20.50 -9.94 7.01
N GLY A 13 20.09 -9.04 6.11
CA GLY A 13 19.35 -9.36 4.90
C GLY A 13 17.84 -9.54 5.12
N ASN A 14 17.30 -9.16 6.27
CA ASN A 14 15.87 -9.27 6.53
C ASN A 14 15.07 -8.30 5.65
N ILE A 15 13.92 -8.76 5.16
CA ILE A 15 12.99 -7.93 4.41
C ILE A 15 12.37 -6.89 5.36
N PRO A 16 12.39 -5.59 5.02
CA PRO A 16 11.81 -4.56 5.87
C PRO A 16 10.28 -4.71 5.91
N ALA A 17 9.67 -4.26 7.02
CA ALA A 17 8.23 -4.13 7.10
C ALA A 17 7.72 -3.15 6.03
N LEU A 18 6.65 -3.54 5.32
CA LEU A 18 6.00 -2.69 4.32
C LEU A 18 4.89 -1.88 4.98
N GLU A 19 5.28 -0.77 5.59
CA GLU A 19 4.35 0.11 6.31
C GLU A 19 3.49 0.94 5.35
N ALA A 20 2.18 0.75 5.44
CA ALA A 20 1.20 1.57 4.75
C ALA A 20 1.06 2.95 5.43
N VAL A 21 0.62 3.94 4.67
CA VAL A 21 0.17 5.23 5.21
C VAL A 21 -1.34 5.33 5.06
N GLU A 22 -2.02 5.74 6.12
CA GLU A 22 -3.44 6.04 6.07
C GLU A 22 -3.64 7.42 5.44
N VAL A 23 -4.64 7.50 4.56
CA VAL A 23 -5.02 8.72 3.85
C VAL A 23 -6.51 8.95 4.01
N ASP A 24 -6.92 10.21 3.87
CA ASP A 24 -8.33 10.58 3.93
C ASP A 24 -9.12 9.93 2.78
N ALA A 25 -10.07 9.07 3.13
CA ALA A 25 -10.91 8.33 2.18
C ALA A 25 -11.84 9.24 1.37
N ALA A 26 -12.12 10.47 1.82
CA ALA A 26 -12.91 11.44 1.07
C ALA A 26 -12.11 12.14 -0.04
N ARG A 27 -10.78 11.92 -0.10
CA ARG A 27 -9.89 12.58 -1.06
C ARG A 27 -9.33 11.59 -2.08
N PRO A 28 -9.07 12.03 -3.33
CA PRO A 28 -8.37 11.19 -4.30
C PRO A 28 -6.99 10.77 -3.82
N ILE A 29 -6.58 9.55 -4.15
CA ILE A 29 -5.21 9.07 -3.94
C ILE A 29 -4.29 9.82 -4.92
N ALA A 30 -3.34 10.57 -4.38
CA ALA A 30 -2.37 11.31 -5.19
C ALA A 30 -1.31 10.38 -5.78
N VAL A 31 -1.01 10.53 -7.07
CA VAL A 31 0.06 9.83 -7.77
C VAL A 31 0.97 10.84 -8.43
N THR A 32 2.25 10.85 -8.08
CA THR A 32 3.22 11.80 -8.66
C THR A 32 3.71 11.32 -10.04
N PRO A 33 4.20 12.21 -10.92
CA PRO A 33 4.76 11.81 -12.20
C PRO A 33 5.84 10.72 -12.05
N TYR A 34 5.86 9.76 -12.98
CA TYR A 34 6.81 8.64 -13.02
C TYR A 34 6.82 7.77 -11.74
N SER A 35 5.68 7.63 -11.07
CA SER A 35 5.53 6.80 -9.86
C SER A 35 4.41 5.77 -9.98
N ILE A 36 4.40 4.83 -9.04
CA ILE A 36 3.33 3.84 -8.85
C ILE A 36 2.96 3.79 -7.37
N VAL A 37 1.68 3.57 -7.10
CA VAL A 37 1.15 3.37 -5.75
C VAL A 37 0.35 2.08 -5.67
N PHE A 38 0.37 1.44 -4.50
CA PHE A 38 -0.53 0.33 -4.16
C PHE A 38 -1.44 0.81 -3.04
N ALA A 39 -2.75 0.63 -3.21
CA ALA A 39 -3.74 1.04 -2.23
C ALA A 39 -4.53 -0.18 -1.74
N ARG A 40 -4.68 -0.28 -0.43
CA ARG A 40 -5.65 -1.17 0.20
C ARG A 40 -6.86 -0.34 0.57
N VAL A 41 -8.04 -0.69 0.05
CA VAL A 41 -9.31 -0.11 0.46
C VAL A 41 -9.95 -1.06 1.47
N PRO A 42 -9.77 -0.83 2.79
CA PRO A 42 -10.32 -1.73 3.80
C PRO A 42 -11.85 -1.72 3.73
N HIS A 43 -12.47 -2.86 4.02
CA HIS A 43 -13.93 -3.03 4.05
C HIS A 43 -14.65 -2.76 2.71
N PHE A 44 -13.92 -2.71 1.59
CA PHE A 44 -14.55 -2.59 0.27
C PHE A 44 -15.41 -3.83 -0.01
N SER A 45 -16.72 -3.62 -0.16
CA SER A 45 -17.66 -4.68 -0.49
C SER A 45 -17.61 -4.98 -1.98
N ALA A 46 -16.66 -5.83 -2.37
CA ALA A 46 -16.58 -6.39 -3.71
C ALA A 46 -17.16 -7.82 -3.71
N PRO A 47 -18.34 -8.07 -4.32
CA PRO A 47 -18.92 -9.41 -4.38
C PRO A 47 -17.96 -10.46 -4.97
N ALA A 48 -17.22 -10.10 -6.01
CA ALA A 48 -16.23 -10.99 -6.64
C ALA A 48 -15.01 -11.32 -5.77
N CYS A 49 -14.75 -10.53 -4.71
CA CYS A 49 -13.64 -10.79 -3.78
C CYS A 49 -14.08 -11.62 -2.56
N ARG A 50 -15.34 -12.05 -2.52
CA ARG A 50 -15.81 -13.00 -1.53
C ARG A 50 -15.33 -14.38 -1.94
N VAL A 51 -14.74 -15.12 -1.00
CA VAL A 51 -14.52 -16.55 -1.17
C VAL A 51 -15.89 -17.20 -1.07
N ASP A 52 -16.45 -17.64 -2.19
CA ASP A 52 -17.59 -18.55 -2.16
C ASP A 52 -17.15 -19.79 -1.37
N ARG A 53 -17.80 -20.02 -0.24
CA ARG A 53 -17.63 -21.24 0.57
C ARG A 53 -18.65 -22.27 0.17
#